data_AF-A0AAV8UVA1-F1
#
_entry.id   AF-A0AAV8UVA1-F1
#
_cell.length_a   1.000
_cell.length_b   1.000
_cell.length_c   1.000
_cell.angle_alpha   90.00
_cell.angle_beta   90.00
_cell.angle_gamma   90.00
#
_symmetry.space_group_name_H-M   'P 1'
#
loop_
_entity.id
_entity.type
_entity.pdbx_description
1 polymer ?
#
loop_
_entity_poly.entity_id
_entity_poly.type
_entity_poly.pdbx_seq_one_letter_code
_entity_poly.pdbx_strand_id
1 'polypeptide(L)'
;MSEMDLKSALRVPETVLKRKRAASFAAALNSKKKRSNKTKSKLETSVKRAEKFVTEFRNKERSTRRAKSVIQGKRADSSKRITIAPADKVLLVIRIRAGKKDEIPSIYAKTLKKFSLNKLFSARLIRHNKDNLKKLKTIEEYVTWGSPNLKLIKDLVHKRGYTRVDKVKRPLSDNTIIEEKLGDCGIICTEDLVHVLASVDENFDRVSEFLCPFQLGAPKKGFTREKKLKNFAKGGEYGSRGEDINELVAQMN
;
A
#
# COMPACT_ATOMS: atom_id res chain seq x y z
N MET A 1 -73.36 27.10 19.08
CA MET A 1 -72.50 25.93 19.34
C MET A 1 -71.88 26.11 20.71
N SER A 2 -72.01 25.11 21.59
CA SER A 2 -71.63 25.25 23.00
C SER A 2 -70.10 25.19 23.18
N GLU A 3 -69.56 25.80 24.24
CA GLU A 3 -68.12 25.79 24.55
C GLU A 3 -67.51 24.38 24.68
N MET A 4 -68.33 23.37 24.97
CA MET A 4 -67.91 21.97 25.03
C MET A 4 -67.59 21.39 23.63
N ASP A 5 -68.27 21.85 22.59
CA ASP A 5 -68.09 21.37 21.22
C ASP A 5 -66.80 21.89 20.59
N LEU A 6 -66.33 23.06 21.01
CA LEU A 6 -65.03 23.61 20.60
C LEU A 6 -63.85 22.85 21.26
N LYS A 7 -64.00 22.39 22.50
CA LYS A 7 -62.96 21.62 23.22
C LYS A 7 -62.81 20.19 22.69
N SER A 8 -63.87 19.56 22.20
CA SER A 8 -63.80 18.23 21.57
C SER A 8 -63.15 18.29 20.18
N ALA A 9 -63.42 19.35 19.40
CA ALA A 9 -62.81 19.59 18.09
C ALA A 9 -61.29 19.89 18.17
N LEU A 10 -60.81 20.45 19.28
CA LEU A 10 -59.38 20.71 19.54
C LEU A 10 -58.64 19.50 20.15
N ARG A 11 -59.34 18.41 20.51
CA ARG A 11 -58.74 17.26 21.18
C ARG A 11 -58.07 16.34 20.16
N VAL A 12 -56.76 16.50 20.02
CA VAL A 12 -55.94 15.66 19.14
C VAL A 12 -56.11 14.17 19.50
N PRO A 13 -56.41 13.29 18.53
CA PRO A 13 -56.57 11.87 18.79
C PRO A 13 -55.35 11.24 19.46
N GLU A 14 -55.55 10.36 20.44
CA GLU A 14 -54.47 9.71 21.19
C GLU A 14 -53.49 8.94 20.30
N THR A 15 -53.96 8.41 19.18
CA THR A 15 -53.15 7.71 18.18
C THR A 15 -52.08 8.61 17.57
N VAL A 16 -52.42 9.88 17.30
CA VAL A 16 -51.49 10.89 16.78
C VAL A 16 -50.46 11.27 17.84
N LEU A 17 -50.87 11.38 19.11
CA LEU A 17 -49.96 11.66 20.22
C LEU A 17 -48.97 10.50 20.47
N LYS A 18 -49.43 9.25 20.40
CA LYS A 18 -48.56 8.06 20.48
C LYS A 18 -47.54 8.02 19.34
N ARG A 19 -47.96 8.32 18.10
CA ARG A 19 -47.06 8.37 16.93
C ARG A 19 -45.99 9.46 17.06
N LYS A 20 -46.35 10.65 17.55
CA LYS A 20 -45.39 11.75 17.79
C LYS A 20 -44.35 11.39 18.88
N ARG A 21 -44.76 10.71 19.95
CA ARG A 21 -43.84 10.22 21.00
C ARG A 21 -42.89 9.13 20.49
N ALA A 22 -43.37 8.20 19.67
CA ALA A 22 -42.52 7.18 19.06
C ALA A 22 -41.48 7.81 18.11
N ALA A 23 -41.87 8.80 17.32
CA ALA A 23 -40.97 9.53 16.43
C ALA A 23 -39.90 10.34 17.19
N SER A 24 -40.28 11.03 18.27
CA SER A 24 -39.32 11.78 19.10
C SER A 24 -38.35 10.85 19.84
N PHE A 25 -38.82 9.68 20.31
CA PHE A 25 -37.97 8.67 20.92
C PHE A 25 -36.99 8.06 19.92
N ALA A 26 -37.43 7.73 18.71
CA ALA A 26 -36.56 7.26 17.64
C ALA A 26 -35.50 8.31 17.23
N ALA A 27 -35.88 9.59 17.16
CA ALA A 27 -34.95 10.69 16.91
C ALA A 27 -33.92 10.84 18.05
N ALA A 28 -34.34 10.70 19.30
CA ALA A 28 -33.47 10.74 20.47
C ALA A 28 -32.46 9.57 20.47
N LEU A 29 -32.90 8.35 20.12
CA LEU A 29 -32.01 7.19 19.99
C LEU A 29 -31.00 7.38 18.84
N ASN A 30 -31.44 7.88 17.69
CA ASN A 30 -30.58 8.14 16.54
C ASN A 30 -29.56 9.26 16.83
N SER A 31 -29.93 10.30 17.57
CA SER A 31 -29.00 11.35 17.99
C SER A 31 -27.98 10.86 19.02
N LYS A 32 -28.37 9.98 19.96
CA LYS A 32 -27.44 9.30 20.88
C LYS A 32 -26.44 8.40 20.15
N LYS A 33 -26.90 7.60 19.18
CA LYS A 33 -26.01 6.78 18.32
C LYS A 33 -25.05 7.63 17.48
N LYS A 34 -25.53 8.74 16.88
CA LYS A 34 -24.65 9.69 16.17
C LYS A 34 -23.63 10.35 17.09
N ARG A 35 -24.02 10.70 18.32
CA ARG A 35 -23.10 11.27 19.31
C ARG A 35 -22.04 10.26 19.74
N SER A 36 -22.39 9.01 20.07
CA SER A 36 -21.40 8.00 20.46
C SER A 36 -20.40 7.68 19.34
N ASN A 37 -20.86 7.60 18.08
CA ASN A 37 -19.97 7.47 16.93
C ASN A 37 -19.03 8.67 16.77
N LYS A 38 -19.52 9.89 17.04
CA LYS A 38 -18.71 11.12 16.99
C LYS A 38 -17.71 11.25 18.15
N THR A 39 -17.97 10.63 19.31
CA THR A 39 -17.00 10.57 20.41
C THR A 39 -15.95 9.50 20.18
N LYS A 40 -16.32 8.34 19.60
CA LYS A 40 -15.37 7.32 19.15
C LYS A 40 -14.40 7.89 18.10
N SER A 41 -14.93 8.61 17.10
CA SER A 41 -14.10 9.29 16.09
C SER A 41 -13.18 10.37 16.67
N LYS A 42 -13.46 10.89 17.87
CA LYS A 42 -12.58 11.85 18.58
C LYS A 42 -11.47 11.14 19.35
N LEU A 43 -11.71 9.99 19.98
CA LEU A 43 -10.64 9.19 20.60
C LEU A 43 -9.68 8.58 19.57
N GLU A 44 -10.19 8.27 18.37
CA GLU A 44 -9.37 7.86 17.21
C GLU A 44 -8.44 8.96 16.69
N THR A 45 -8.59 10.23 17.10
CA THR A 45 -7.58 11.26 16.77
C THR A 45 -6.23 11.07 17.47
N SER A 46 -6.08 10.00 18.26
CA SER A 46 -4.79 9.42 18.66
C SER A 46 -4.07 8.63 17.55
N VAL A 47 -4.66 8.55 16.34
CA VAL A 47 -3.94 8.31 15.08
C VAL A 47 -2.75 9.26 15.04
N LYS A 48 -1.53 8.74 14.85
CA LYS A 48 -0.37 9.58 14.53
C LYS A 48 -0.76 10.41 13.31
N ARG A 49 -1.01 11.72 13.49
CA ARG A 49 -1.44 12.61 12.39
C ARG A 49 -0.54 12.39 11.17
N ALA A 50 -1.10 12.41 9.97
CA ALA A 50 -0.34 12.32 8.71
C ALA A 50 0.87 13.28 8.69
N GLU A 51 0.75 14.43 9.37
CA GLU A 51 1.82 15.40 9.61
C GLU A 51 3.06 14.81 10.31
N LYS A 52 2.88 13.92 11.29
CA LYS A 52 3.98 13.23 11.99
C LYS A 52 4.76 12.33 11.02
N PHE A 53 4.07 11.58 10.16
CA PHE A 53 4.75 10.76 9.16
C PHE A 53 5.53 11.59 8.13
N VAL A 54 4.94 12.71 7.67
CA VAL A 54 5.61 13.63 6.75
C VAL A 54 6.85 14.25 7.39
N THR A 55 6.77 14.63 8.67
CA THR A 55 7.92 15.23 9.40
C THR A 55 9.02 14.21 9.67
N GLU A 56 8.69 13.00 10.13
CA GLU A 56 9.66 11.90 10.29
C GLU A 56 10.39 11.58 8.98
N PHE A 57 9.65 11.50 7.87
CA PHE A 57 10.23 11.25 6.56
C PHE A 57 11.16 12.38 6.09
N ARG A 58 10.71 13.64 6.17
CA ARG A 58 11.54 14.81 5.81
C ARG A 58 12.81 14.87 6.65
N ASN A 59 12.74 14.52 7.92
CA ASN A 59 13.89 14.46 8.80
C ASN A 59 14.87 13.34 8.41
N LYS A 60 14.36 12.17 7.99
CA LYS A 60 15.17 11.04 7.51
C LYS A 60 15.83 11.31 6.14
N GLU A 61 15.12 11.94 5.21
CA GLU A 61 15.74 12.41 3.96
C GLU A 61 16.81 13.45 4.22
N ARG A 62 16.55 14.41 5.11
CA ARG A 62 17.54 15.43 5.48
C ARG A 62 18.77 14.83 6.14
N SER A 63 18.60 13.86 7.04
CA SER A 63 19.73 13.19 7.72
C SER A 63 20.56 12.35 6.77
N THR A 64 19.93 11.59 5.87
CA THR A 64 20.63 10.82 4.82
C THR A 64 21.36 11.73 3.84
N ARG A 65 20.77 12.85 3.40
CA ARG A 65 21.45 13.85 2.56
C ARG A 65 22.64 14.46 3.29
N ARG A 66 22.47 14.88 4.55
CA ARG A 66 23.58 15.38 5.38
C ARG A 66 24.70 14.35 5.52
N ALA A 67 24.36 13.08 5.78
CA ALA A 67 25.35 12.01 5.87
C ALA A 67 26.10 11.81 4.54
N LYS A 68 25.38 11.78 3.41
CA LYS A 68 25.99 11.71 2.06
C LYS A 68 26.90 12.91 1.79
N SER A 69 26.47 14.13 2.12
CA SER A 69 27.29 15.35 1.95
C SER A 69 28.50 15.40 2.87
N VAL A 70 28.41 14.92 4.12
CA VAL A 70 29.56 14.81 5.04
C VAL A 70 30.56 13.76 4.57
N ILE A 71 30.08 12.63 4.02
CA ILE A 71 30.93 11.58 3.43
C ILE A 71 31.61 12.10 2.16
N GLN A 72 30.90 12.85 1.31
CA GLN A 72 31.48 13.45 0.10
C GLN A 72 32.44 14.61 0.40
N GLY A 73 32.15 15.42 1.44
CA GLY A 73 33.02 16.51 1.90
C GLY A 73 34.23 16.04 2.71
N LYS A 74 34.26 14.77 3.16
CA LYS A 74 35.39 14.14 3.84
C LYS A 74 35.80 12.86 3.10
N ARG A 75 36.58 13.00 2.01
CA ARG A 75 37.81 12.23 1.73
C ARG A 75 38.26 12.34 0.26
N ALA A 76 39.27 13.19 0.08
CA ALA A 76 40.41 12.94 -0.80
C ALA A 76 41.44 12.02 -0.10
N ASP A 77 40.99 10.94 0.54
CA ASP A 77 41.93 9.95 1.05
C ASP A 77 41.43 8.52 0.87
N SER A 78 42.36 7.74 0.38
CA SER A 78 42.22 6.53 -0.42
C SER A 78 41.91 5.30 0.43
N SER A 79 41.41 4.26 -0.23
CA SER A 79 41.36 2.86 0.21
C SER A 79 40.15 2.39 1.04
N LYS A 80 39.25 1.70 0.33
CA LYS A 80 38.27 0.71 0.81
C LYS A 80 37.22 1.21 1.82
N ARG A 81 36.19 1.87 1.29
CA ARG A 81 34.81 1.66 1.77
C ARG A 81 33.95 1.23 0.61
N ILE A 82 33.60 -0.06 0.59
CA ILE A 82 32.46 -0.56 -0.15
C ILE A 82 31.28 0.34 0.24
N THR A 83 30.75 1.04 -0.75
CA THR A 83 29.52 1.82 -0.63
C THR A 83 28.38 0.86 -0.34
N ILE A 84 28.19 0.53 0.93
CA ILE A 84 26.94 -0.05 1.39
C ILE A 84 25.96 1.13 1.34
N ALA A 85 25.36 1.34 0.16
CA ALA A 85 24.11 2.07 0.04
C ALA A 85 23.21 1.56 1.19
N PRO A 86 22.58 2.45 1.97
CA PRO A 86 21.81 2.04 3.14
C PRO A 86 20.86 0.95 2.67
N ALA A 87 21.04 -0.27 3.17
CA ALA A 87 20.40 -1.46 2.61
C ALA A 87 18.93 -1.15 2.37
N ASP A 88 18.53 -1.10 1.10
CA ASP A 88 17.16 -0.78 0.73
C ASP A 88 16.29 -1.86 1.35
N LYS A 89 15.56 -1.49 2.40
CA LYS A 89 14.84 -2.46 3.23
C LYS A 89 13.74 -3.18 2.42
N VAL A 90 13.31 -2.57 1.30
CA VAL A 90 12.25 -3.04 0.40
C VAL A 90 12.82 -3.22 -0.99
N LEU A 91 12.40 -4.29 -1.65
CA LEU A 91 12.59 -4.49 -3.08
C LEU A 91 11.23 -4.45 -3.78
N LEU A 92 11.14 -3.71 -4.87
CA LEU A 92 10.05 -3.86 -5.82
C LEU A 92 10.46 -4.87 -6.88
N VAL A 93 9.58 -5.84 -7.11
CA VAL A 93 9.85 -6.97 -7.99
C VAL A 93 8.77 -7.04 -9.05
N ILE A 94 9.14 -6.98 -10.32
CA ILE A 94 8.22 -6.90 -11.47
C ILE A 94 8.50 -8.05 -12.43
N ARG A 95 7.45 -8.76 -12.85
CA ARG A 95 7.56 -9.78 -13.90
C ARG A 95 7.56 -9.17 -15.29
N ILE A 96 8.63 -9.37 -16.06
CA ILE A 96 8.81 -8.79 -17.40
C ILE A 96 8.72 -9.81 -18.54
N ARG A 97 8.87 -11.11 -18.23
CA ARG A 97 8.81 -12.19 -19.21
C ARG A 97 7.61 -13.09 -18.96
N ALA A 98 6.83 -13.30 -20.02
CA ALA A 98 5.87 -14.38 -20.08
C ALA A 98 6.59 -15.63 -20.57
N GLY A 99 6.33 -16.77 -19.94
CA GLY A 99 6.69 -18.08 -20.47
C GLY A 99 5.41 -18.88 -20.61
N LYS A 100 5.34 -19.79 -21.58
CA LYS A 100 4.28 -20.80 -21.60
C LYS A 100 4.43 -21.67 -20.35
N LYS A 101 3.33 -22.14 -19.77
CA LYS A 101 3.36 -22.91 -18.50
C LYS A 101 4.32 -24.10 -18.56
N ASP A 102 4.44 -24.72 -19.74
CA ASP A 102 5.25 -25.93 -19.96
C ASP A 102 6.73 -25.63 -20.27
N GLU A 103 7.06 -24.38 -20.61
CA GLU A 103 8.44 -23.94 -20.91
C GLU A 103 9.17 -23.40 -19.67
N ILE A 104 8.47 -23.18 -18.55
CA ILE A 104 9.07 -22.66 -17.31
C ILE A 104 9.45 -23.84 -16.42
N PRO A 105 10.74 -24.05 -16.10
CA PRO A 105 11.14 -25.04 -15.11
C PRO A 105 10.35 -24.93 -13.81
N SER A 106 9.93 -26.07 -13.26
CA SER A 106 9.07 -26.15 -12.07
C SER A 106 9.59 -25.33 -10.88
N ILE A 107 10.91 -25.23 -10.73
CA ILE A 107 11.59 -24.45 -9.68
C ILE A 107 11.27 -22.96 -9.82
N TYR A 108 11.33 -22.40 -11.03
CA TYR A 108 11.03 -21.00 -11.29
C TYR A 108 9.53 -20.72 -11.11
N ALA A 109 8.67 -21.61 -11.61
CA ALA A 109 7.21 -21.47 -11.45
C ALA A 109 6.79 -21.47 -9.97
N LYS A 110 7.34 -22.38 -9.16
CA LYS A 110 7.11 -22.42 -7.70
C LYS A 110 7.55 -21.13 -7.03
N THR A 111 8.70 -20.58 -7.42
CA THR A 111 9.26 -19.36 -6.83
C THR A 111 8.45 -18.11 -7.23
N LEU A 112 8.04 -18.00 -8.49
CA LEU A 112 7.13 -16.95 -8.96
C LEU A 112 5.78 -17.00 -8.24
N LYS A 113 5.24 -18.20 -8.01
CA LYS A 113 3.98 -18.39 -7.27
C LYS A 113 4.09 -17.95 -5.81
N LYS A 114 5.22 -18.20 -5.14
CA LYS A 114 5.49 -17.71 -3.78
C LYS A 114 5.45 -16.18 -3.70
N PHE A 115 6.00 -15.50 -4.70
CA PHE A 115 5.89 -14.04 -4.82
C PHE A 115 4.57 -13.57 -5.43
N SER A 116 3.66 -14.49 -5.77
CA SER A 116 2.41 -14.25 -6.52
C SER A 116 2.57 -13.46 -7.82
N LEU A 117 3.73 -13.59 -8.47
CA LEU A 117 4.06 -12.96 -9.76
C LEU A 117 3.56 -13.83 -10.93
N ASN A 118 2.27 -14.14 -10.94
CA ASN A 118 1.68 -15.08 -11.89
C ASN A 118 1.36 -14.45 -13.25
N LYS A 119 1.09 -13.14 -13.27
CA LYS A 119 0.73 -12.38 -14.48
C LYS A 119 1.92 -11.58 -15.00
N LEU A 120 1.95 -11.33 -16.30
CA LEU A 120 2.91 -10.40 -16.88
C LEU A 120 2.69 -9.00 -16.30
N PHE A 121 3.77 -8.26 -16.04
CA PHE A 121 3.75 -6.94 -15.42
C PHE A 121 3.05 -6.89 -14.06
N SER A 122 2.92 -8.04 -13.39
CA SER A 122 2.60 -8.05 -11.96
C SER A 122 3.82 -7.61 -11.17
N ALA A 123 3.58 -6.81 -10.14
CA ALA A 123 4.60 -6.27 -9.26
C ALA A 123 4.25 -6.53 -7.80
N ARG A 124 5.26 -6.77 -6.96
CA ARG A 124 5.10 -6.93 -5.52
C ARG A 124 6.28 -6.29 -4.78
N LEU A 125 5.97 -5.69 -3.63
CA LEU A 125 6.96 -5.22 -2.66
C LEU A 125 7.36 -6.39 -1.77
N ILE A 126 8.66 -6.59 -1.58
CA ILE A 126 9.24 -7.71 -0.85
C ILE A 126 10.28 -7.18 0.13
N ARG A 127 10.32 -7.75 1.33
CA ARG A 127 11.37 -7.46 2.31
C ARG A 127 12.74 -7.86 1.76
N HIS A 128 13.72 -6.97 1.87
CA HIS A 128 15.09 -7.26 1.52
C HIS A 128 15.71 -8.21 2.56
N ASN A 129 15.77 -9.50 2.22
CA ASN A 129 16.38 -10.55 3.03
C ASN A 129 17.30 -11.41 2.17
N LYS A 130 18.36 -11.99 2.76
CA LYS A 130 19.30 -12.90 2.09
C LYS A 130 18.57 -14.06 1.39
N ASP A 131 17.53 -14.60 2.02
CA ASP A 131 16.75 -15.70 1.44
C ASP A 131 15.89 -15.25 0.25
N ASN A 132 15.31 -14.05 0.34
CA ASN A 132 14.54 -13.48 -0.76
C ASN A 132 15.47 -13.16 -1.94
N LEU A 133 16.67 -12.65 -1.67
CA LEU A 133 17.69 -12.43 -2.71
C LEU A 133 18.13 -13.73 -3.40
N LYS A 134 18.35 -14.82 -2.64
CA LYS A 134 18.65 -16.13 -3.23
C LYS A 134 17.54 -16.58 -4.18
N LYS A 135 16.28 -16.48 -3.74
CA LYS A 135 15.10 -16.80 -4.57
C LYS A 135 15.00 -15.90 -5.80
N LEU A 136 15.29 -14.60 -5.67
CA LEU A 136 15.26 -13.65 -6.78
C LEU A 136 16.36 -13.94 -7.81
N LYS A 137 17.56 -14.34 -7.38
CA LYS A 137 18.63 -14.80 -8.27
C LYS A 137 18.23 -16.06 -9.04
N THR A 138 17.46 -16.96 -8.43
CA THR A 138 16.93 -18.13 -9.14
C THR A 138 16.00 -17.71 -10.27
N ILE A 139 15.11 -16.74 -10.06
CA ILE A 139 14.13 -16.30 -11.09
C ILE A 139 14.59 -15.09 -11.91
N GLU A 140 15.89 -14.79 -11.91
CA GLU A 140 16.43 -13.52 -12.41
C GLU A 140 16.04 -13.24 -13.86
N GLU A 141 15.99 -14.26 -14.72
CA GLU A 141 15.66 -14.15 -16.14
C GLU A 141 14.20 -13.74 -16.44
N TYR A 142 13.30 -13.89 -15.46
CA TYR A 142 11.87 -13.60 -15.64
C TYR A 142 11.43 -12.27 -15.05
N VAL A 143 12.28 -11.70 -14.20
CA VAL A 143 11.92 -10.66 -13.25
C VAL A 143 12.97 -9.57 -13.26
N THR A 144 12.50 -8.34 -13.15
CA THR A 144 13.35 -7.18 -12.87
C THR A 144 13.03 -6.68 -11.47
N TRP A 145 14.04 -6.30 -10.71
CA TRP A 145 13.84 -5.84 -9.34
C TRP A 145 14.82 -4.74 -8.95
N GLY A 146 14.43 -3.93 -7.96
CA GLY A 146 15.20 -2.79 -7.54
C GLY A 146 14.57 -2.09 -6.34
N SER A 147 15.14 -0.96 -5.98
CA SER A 147 14.83 -0.21 -4.77
C SER A 147 13.82 0.90 -5.07
N PRO A 148 12.57 0.77 -4.60
CA PRO A 148 11.53 1.75 -4.88
C PRO A 148 11.68 3.00 -4.01
N ASN A 149 11.41 4.16 -4.59
CA ASN A 149 11.28 5.42 -3.86
C ASN A 149 9.91 5.49 -3.14
N LEU A 150 9.80 6.25 -2.06
CA LEU A 150 8.56 6.47 -1.32
C LEU A 150 7.44 6.96 -2.26
N LYS A 151 7.75 7.90 -3.17
CA LYS A 151 6.78 8.41 -4.15
C LYS A 151 6.18 7.28 -4.99
N LEU A 152 7.02 6.32 -5.39
CA LEU A 152 6.58 5.18 -6.19
C LEU A 152 5.70 4.24 -5.38
N ILE A 153 6.10 3.91 -4.14
CA ILE A 153 5.27 3.08 -3.24
C ILE A 153 3.90 3.73 -3.05
N LYS A 154 3.88 5.04 -2.78
CA LYS A 154 2.66 5.83 -2.63
C LYS A 154 1.78 5.75 -3.89
N ASP A 155 2.37 5.99 -5.06
CA ASP A 155 1.64 5.92 -6.34
C ASP A 155 1.08 4.50 -6.61
N LEU A 156 1.84 3.45 -6.30
CA LEU A 156 1.37 2.07 -6.45
C LEU A 156 0.17 1.77 -5.56
N VAL A 157 0.23 2.16 -4.29
CA VAL A 157 -0.85 1.92 -3.33
C VAL A 157 -2.10 2.72 -3.71
N HIS A 158 -1.99 4.00 -4.05
CA HIS A 158 -3.18 4.80 -4.38
C HIS A 158 -3.75 4.49 -5.76
N LYS A 159 -2.93 4.32 -6.80
CA LYS A 159 -3.43 4.15 -8.18
C LYS A 159 -3.75 2.71 -8.52
N ARG A 160 -3.03 1.76 -7.92
CA ARG A 160 -3.05 0.34 -8.30
C ARG A 160 -3.25 -0.60 -7.11
N GLY A 161 -3.55 -0.06 -5.92
CA GLY A 161 -3.81 -0.81 -4.71
C GLY A 161 -5.13 -1.56 -4.78
N TYR A 162 -5.04 -2.87 -4.65
CA TYR A 162 -6.20 -3.74 -4.48
C TYR A 162 -5.98 -4.64 -3.28
N THR A 163 -7.05 -4.91 -2.56
CA THR A 163 -7.05 -5.80 -1.40
C THR A 163 -7.67 -7.14 -1.78
N ARG A 164 -7.28 -8.19 -1.06
CA ARG A 164 -7.95 -9.49 -1.13
C ARG A 164 -8.74 -9.70 0.16
N VAL A 165 -10.00 -9.31 0.14
CA VAL A 165 -10.94 -9.52 1.26
C VAL A 165 -11.99 -10.53 0.84
N ASP A 166 -12.18 -11.57 1.65
CA ASP A 166 -13.15 -12.64 1.41
C ASP A 166 -13.03 -13.30 0.03
N LYS A 167 -11.78 -13.50 -0.42
CA LYS A 167 -11.40 -14.02 -1.75
C LYS A 167 -11.81 -13.14 -2.94
N VAL A 168 -12.43 -11.98 -2.69
CA VAL A 168 -12.78 -11.00 -3.72
C VAL A 168 -11.70 -9.92 -3.79
N LYS A 169 -11.36 -9.50 -5.01
CA LYS A 169 -10.45 -8.39 -5.25
C LYS A 169 -11.24 -7.07 -5.17
N ARG A 170 -10.92 -6.19 -4.23
CA ARG A 170 -11.56 -4.87 -4.09
C ARG A 170 -10.54 -3.74 -4.20
N PRO A 171 -10.87 -2.60 -4.81
CA PRO A 171 -9.99 -1.43 -4.81
C PRO A 171 -9.88 -0.84 -3.40
N LEU A 172 -8.73 -0.21 -3.11
CA LEU A 172 -8.44 0.44 -1.84
C LEU A 172 -9.06 1.85 -1.78
N SER A 173 -10.38 1.96 -1.96
CA SER A 173 -11.08 3.25 -2.02
C SER A 173 -11.49 3.78 -0.64
N ASP A 174 -11.89 2.89 0.27
CA ASP A 174 -12.40 3.24 1.59
C ASP A 174 -11.46 2.75 2.69
N ASN A 175 -11.15 3.62 3.66
CA ASN A 175 -10.31 3.28 4.81
C ASN A 175 -10.97 2.26 5.75
N THR A 176 -12.30 2.11 5.70
CA THR A 176 -13.04 1.13 6.50
C THR A 176 -12.55 -0.29 6.28
N ILE A 177 -12.21 -0.65 5.03
CA ILE A 177 -11.71 -1.99 4.67
C ILE A 177 -10.33 -2.25 5.31
N ILE A 178 -9.51 -1.20 5.44
CA ILE A 178 -8.17 -1.28 6.05
C ILE A 178 -8.33 -1.49 7.55
N GLU A 179 -9.12 -0.64 8.19
CA GLU A 179 -9.37 -0.68 9.63
C GLU A 179 -10.00 -2.02 10.07
N GLU A 180 -10.98 -2.54 9.31
CA GLU A 180 -11.60 -3.84 9.62
C GLU A 180 -10.62 -5.03 9.59
N LYS A 181 -9.57 -4.97 8.77
CA LYS A 181 -8.64 -6.09 8.57
C LYS A 181 -7.28 -5.92 9.24
N LEU A 182 -6.87 -4.68 9.51
CA LEU A 182 -5.55 -4.33 10.04
C LEU A 182 -5.62 -3.35 11.23
N GLY A 183 -6.81 -3.03 11.73
CA GLY A 183 -6.98 -2.16 12.89
C GLY A 183 -6.38 -2.73 14.17
N ASP A 184 -6.29 -4.05 14.28
CA ASP A 184 -5.56 -4.78 15.33
C ASP A 184 -4.06 -4.47 15.31
N CYS A 185 -3.51 -4.25 14.12
CA CYS A 185 -2.11 -3.85 13.92
C CYS A 185 -1.89 -2.33 14.08
N GLY A 186 -2.94 -1.56 14.40
CA GLY A 186 -2.90 -0.09 14.48
C GLY A 186 -2.80 0.60 13.12
N ILE A 187 -3.17 -0.07 12.03
CA ILE A 187 -3.15 0.46 10.66
C ILE A 187 -4.59 0.81 10.28
N ILE A 188 -4.88 2.11 10.14
CA ILE A 188 -6.26 2.59 9.98
C ILE A 188 -6.46 3.19 8.60
N CYS A 189 -5.44 3.82 8.02
CA CYS A 189 -5.54 4.52 6.74
C CYS A 189 -4.55 4.04 5.68
N THR A 190 -4.74 4.51 4.45
CA THR A 190 -3.84 4.23 3.32
C THR A 190 -2.42 4.71 3.56
N GLU A 191 -2.24 5.83 4.25
CA GLU A 191 -0.95 6.42 4.56
C GLU A 191 -0.15 5.54 5.54
N ASP A 192 -0.84 4.91 6.49
CA ASP A 192 -0.22 3.95 7.42
C ASP A 192 0.32 2.74 6.65
N LEU A 193 -0.42 2.25 5.64
CA LEU A 193 0.06 1.16 4.76
C LEU A 193 1.33 1.56 4.03
N VAL A 194 1.37 2.76 3.45
CA VAL A 194 2.56 3.28 2.75
C VAL A 194 3.74 3.40 3.71
N HIS A 195 3.51 3.88 4.94
CA HIS A 195 4.54 3.96 5.97
C HIS A 195 5.11 2.58 6.29
N VAL A 196 4.25 1.61 6.62
CA VAL A 196 4.65 0.24 6.96
C VAL A 196 5.44 -0.40 5.83
N LEU A 197 4.99 -0.21 4.59
CA LEU A 197 5.67 -0.72 3.40
C LEU A 197 7.04 -0.07 3.20
N ALA A 198 7.19 1.24 3.38
CA ALA A 198 8.45 1.94 3.15
C ALA A 198 9.47 1.77 4.28
N SER A 199 9.01 1.73 5.53
CA SER A 199 9.84 1.58 6.73
C SER A 199 10.23 0.12 7.01
N VAL A 200 9.43 -0.81 6.47
CA VAL A 200 9.54 -2.28 6.65
C VAL A 200 9.37 -2.67 8.11
N ASP A 201 8.22 -2.27 8.64
CA ASP A 201 7.84 -2.52 10.02
C ASP A 201 7.55 -4.01 10.25
N GLU A 202 7.28 -4.38 11.50
CA GLU A 202 6.98 -5.76 11.90
C GLU A 202 5.76 -6.32 11.16
N ASN A 203 4.76 -5.47 10.91
CA ASN A 203 3.52 -5.82 10.21
C ASN A 203 3.66 -5.83 8.67
N PHE A 204 4.86 -5.67 8.12
CA PHE A 204 5.07 -5.62 6.66
C PHE A 204 4.53 -6.86 5.94
N ASP A 205 4.77 -8.05 6.50
CA ASP A 205 4.36 -9.30 5.85
C ASP A 205 2.83 -9.43 5.84
N ARG A 206 2.15 -8.98 6.91
CA ARG A 206 0.69 -8.89 7.00
C ARG A 206 0.11 -7.94 5.96
N VAL A 207 0.69 -6.75 5.81
CA VAL A 207 0.29 -5.75 4.80
C VAL A 207 0.56 -6.26 3.39
N SER A 208 1.70 -6.91 3.15
CA SER A 208 2.05 -7.48 1.85
C SER A 208 1.12 -8.63 1.43
N GLU A 209 0.56 -9.37 2.39
CA GLU A 209 -0.43 -10.43 2.13
C GLU A 209 -1.82 -9.84 1.87
N PHE A 210 -2.21 -8.82 2.65
CA PHE A 210 -3.47 -8.09 2.47
C PHE A 210 -3.57 -7.47 1.07
N LEU A 211 -2.47 -6.92 0.57
CA LEU A 211 -2.38 -6.36 -0.77
C LEU A 211 -2.24 -7.44 -1.85
N CYS A 212 -3.06 -7.31 -2.89
CA CYS A 212 -2.87 -8.04 -4.12
C CYS A 212 -1.60 -7.54 -4.84
N PRO A 213 -0.95 -8.37 -5.68
CA PRO A 213 0.10 -7.89 -6.58
C PRO A 213 -0.41 -6.72 -7.43
N PHE A 214 0.40 -5.66 -7.51
CA PHE A 214 0.10 -4.49 -8.33
C PHE A 214 0.17 -4.90 -9.79
N GLN A 215 -0.89 -4.64 -10.55
CA GLN A 215 -0.89 -4.92 -11.98
C GLN A 215 -0.44 -3.66 -12.72
N LEU A 216 0.75 -3.72 -13.33
CA LEU A 216 1.32 -2.62 -14.11
C LEU A 216 0.91 -2.70 -15.59
N GLY A 217 0.98 -1.56 -16.29
CA GLY A 217 0.84 -1.51 -17.76
C GLY A 217 2.14 -1.92 -18.46
N ALA A 218 2.08 -2.09 -19.78
CA ALA A 218 3.32 -2.18 -20.57
C ALA A 218 4.05 -0.82 -20.52
N PRO A 219 5.39 -0.79 -20.46
CA PRO A 219 6.13 0.48 -20.51
C PRO A 219 5.88 1.18 -21.85
N LYS A 220 5.78 2.51 -21.83
CA LYS A 220 5.51 3.33 -23.05
C LYS A 220 6.48 3.06 -24.20
N LYS A 221 7.77 2.84 -23.91
CA LYS A 221 8.79 2.53 -24.93
C LYS A 221 8.81 1.05 -25.34
N GLY A 222 7.97 0.22 -24.70
CA GLY A 222 8.02 -1.22 -24.83
C GLY A 222 9.33 -1.82 -24.31
N PHE A 223 9.45 -3.13 -24.46
CA PHE A 223 10.67 -3.86 -24.18
C PHE A 223 11.07 -4.59 -25.46
N THR A 224 12.28 -4.34 -25.99
CA THR A 224 12.80 -5.08 -27.13
C THR A 224 12.98 -6.55 -26.78
N ARG A 225 12.65 -7.46 -27.70
CA ARG A 225 12.74 -8.92 -27.50
C ARG A 225 14.14 -9.36 -27.05
N GLU A 226 15.18 -8.78 -27.64
CA GLU A 226 16.58 -9.08 -27.33
C GLU A 226 16.99 -8.58 -25.93
N LYS A 227 16.54 -7.38 -25.54
CA LYS A 227 16.87 -6.80 -24.24
C LYS A 227 16.20 -7.56 -23.08
N LYS A 228 15.01 -8.14 -23.31
CA LYS A 228 14.35 -9.02 -22.33
C LYS A 228 15.13 -10.30 -22.02
N LEU A 229 16.06 -10.71 -22.89
CA LEU A 229 16.87 -11.92 -22.73
C LEU A 229 18.28 -11.63 -22.20
N LYS A 230 18.57 -10.39 -21.83
CA LYS A 230 19.85 -9.97 -21.28
C LYS A 230 19.68 -9.39 -19.87
N ASN A 231 20.71 -9.56 -19.05
CA ASN A 231 20.77 -8.95 -17.73
C ASN A 231 20.91 -7.42 -17.87
N PHE A 232 20.30 -6.66 -16.97
CA PHE A 232 20.42 -5.20 -16.91
C PHE A 232 21.87 -4.72 -16.91
N ALA A 233 22.76 -5.38 -16.17
CA ALA A 233 24.19 -5.04 -16.14
C ALA A 233 24.89 -5.16 -17.51
N LYS A 234 24.31 -5.93 -18.45
CA LYS A 234 24.79 -6.11 -19.84
C LYS A 234 23.94 -5.33 -20.85
N GLY A 235 23.17 -4.34 -20.42
CA GLY A 235 22.29 -3.53 -21.26
C GLY A 235 20.95 -4.19 -21.62
N GLY A 236 20.53 -5.20 -20.85
CA GLY A 236 19.21 -5.83 -20.95
C GLY A 236 18.19 -5.28 -19.96
N GLU A 237 17.20 -6.10 -19.59
CA GLU A 237 16.06 -5.67 -18.75
C GLU A 237 15.85 -6.52 -17.49
N TYR A 238 16.32 -7.78 -17.47
CA TYR A 238 16.10 -8.67 -16.34
C TYR A 238 17.17 -8.48 -15.25
N GLY A 239 16.84 -8.88 -14.02
CA GLY A 239 17.74 -8.80 -12.88
C GLY A 239 17.66 -7.51 -12.07
N SER A 240 18.74 -7.21 -11.35
CA SER A 240 18.78 -6.05 -10.45
C SER A 240 19.04 -4.75 -11.21
N ARG A 241 18.16 -3.76 -11.01
CA ARG A 241 18.27 -2.41 -11.60
C ARG A 241 18.59 -1.32 -10.57
N GLY A 242 18.70 -1.67 -9.29
CA GLY A 242 18.90 -0.68 -8.23
C GLY A 242 17.81 0.39 -8.23
N GLU A 243 18.21 1.66 -8.26
CA GLU A 243 17.30 2.82 -8.25
C GLU A 243 16.60 3.06 -9.61
N ASP A 244 17.12 2.52 -10.72
CA ASP A 244 16.57 2.74 -12.08
C ASP A 244 15.19 2.08 -12.28
N ILE A 245 14.77 1.24 -11.34
CA ILE A 245 13.41 0.68 -11.34
C ILE A 245 12.35 1.79 -11.21
N ASN A 246 12.70 2.91 -10.58
CA ASN A 246 11.79 4.02 -10.38
C ASN A 246 11.37 4.65 -11.71
N GLU A 247 12.32 4.79 -12.64
CA GLU A 247 12.06 5.30 -13.98
C GLU A 247 11.23 4.31 -14.81
N LEU A 248 11.52 3.01 -14.68
CA LEU A 248 10.76 1.97 -15.38
C LEU A 248 9.28 2.02 -14.99
N VAL A 249 8.97 2.04 -13.70
CA VAL A 249 7.57 2.07 -13.24
C VAL A 249 6.89 3.38 -13.62
N ALA A 250 7.61 4.49 -13.64
CA ALA A 250 7.06 5.76 -14.14
C ALA A 250 6.60 5.66 -15.61
N GLN A 251 7.24 4.82 -16.42
CA GLN A 251 6.80 4.53 -17.80
C GLN A 251 5.68 3.50 -17.90
N MET A 252 5.44 2.69 -16.85
CA MET A 252 4.39 1.66 -16.79
C MET A 252 3.13 2.14 -16.07
N ASN A 253 3.18 3.36 -15.50
CA ASN A 253 2.10 4.00 -14.77
C ASN A 253 1.05 4.62 -15.68
#